data_AF-A0A7L8GER0-F1
#
_entry.id   AF-A0A7L8GER0-F1
#
_cell.length_a   1.000
_cell.length_b   1.000
_cell.length_c   1.000
_cell.angle_alpha   90.00
_cell.angle_beta   90.00
_cell.angle_gamma   90.00
#
_symmetry.space_group_name_H-M   'P 1'
#
loop_
_entity.id
_entity.type
_entity.pdbx_description
1 polymer ?
#
loop_
_entity_poly.entity_id
_entity_poly.type
_entity_poly.pdbx_seq_one_letter_code
_entity_poly.pdbx_strand_id
1 'polypeptide(L)'
;FGLYLLVIAAMTKSAQFPFSAWLPAAMAAPTPVSSLVHSSTLVTAGVYILFRFSPLLMGKGVGSFLLFCSILTMFLAGVCAFFENDLKKIIALSTLSQLGVMMFSLSLGLKLLGFFHLIVHAFFKALMFLSGGSFMHGFSGSQDIRFMGSMSFTNPYISSCLIFSSLCLGAFPFLASFYSKHLILEGFLLGDYNFLLLLVLYISNSMTLFYSLRLVKF
;
A
#
# COMPACT_ATOMS: atom_id res chain seq x y z
N PHE A 1 4.42 -8.65 -27.52
CA PHE A 1 3.57 -7.45 -27.61
C PHE A 1 2.36 -7.50 -26.68
N GLY A 2 1.41 -8.45 -26.85
CA GLY A 2 0.19 -8.53 -26.02
C GLY A 2 0.42 -8.59 -24.50
N LEU A 3 1.48 -9.26 -24.04
CA LEU A 3 1.80 -9.33 -22.62
C LEU A 3 2.28 -7.99 -22.02
N TYR A 4 3.03 -7.18 -22.79
CA TYR A 4 3.42 -5.84 -22.34
C TYR A 4 2.21 -4.90 -22.28
N LEU A 5 1.26 -5.02 -23.21
CA LEU A 5 -0.01 -4.28 -23.15
C LEU A 5 -0.82 -4.64 -21.90
N LEU A 6 -0.89 -5.93 -21.56
CA LEU A 6 -1.55 -6.39 -20.35
C LEU A 6 -0.88 -5.82 -19.09
N VAL A 7 0.46 -5.77 -19.05
CA VAL A 7 1.21 -5.16 -17.94
C VAL A 7 0.94 -3.67 -17.84
N ILE A 8 0.92 -2.93 -18.94
CA ILE A 8 0.61 -1.50 -18.94
C ILE A 8 -0.83 -1.25 -18.48
N ALA A 9 -1.80 -2.03 -18.97
CA ALA A 9 -3.19 -1.95 -18.55
C ALA A 9 -3.36 -2.26 -17.05
N ALA A 10 -2.63 -3.25 -16.53
CA ALA A 10 -2.62 -3.54 -15.11
C ALA A 10 -1.99 -2.41 -14.29
N MET A 11 -0.85 -1.86 -14.72
CA MET A 11 -0.16 -0.75 -14.04
C MET A 11 -0.98 0.52 -13.97
N THR A 12 -1.72 0.87 -15.02
CA THR A 12 -2.63 2.03 -15.00
C THR A 12 -3.74 1.86 -13.95
N LYS A 13 -4.33 0.66 -13.85
CA LYS A 13 -5.36 0.35 -12.86
C LYS A 13 -4.84 0.22 -11.44
N SER A 14 -3.62 -0.30 -11.24
CA SER A 14 -2.99 -0.40 -9.93
C SER A 14 -2.16 0.82 -9.52
N ALA A 15 -2.31 1.93 -10.25
CA ALA A 15 -1.64 3.20 -10.03
C ALA A 15 -0.10 3.11 -9.92
N GLN A 16 0.52 2.14 -10.61
CA GLN A 16 1.97 1.98 -10.59
C GLN A 16 2.64 3.09 -11.41
N PHE A 17 3.92 3.36 -11.12
CA PHE A 17 4.72 4.34 -11.82
C PHE A 17 4.74 4.01 -13.31
N PRO A 18 4.47 4.98 -14.21
CA PRO A 18 4.33 6.43 -13.96
C PRO A 18 2.89 6.92 -13.65
N PHE A 19 1.90 6.04 -13.63
CA PHE A 19 0.48 6.37 -13.52
C PHE A 19 -0.03 6.50 -12.06
N SER A 20 0.80 6.95 -11.13
CA SER A 20 0.45 7.00 -9.70
C SER A 20 -0.40 8.21 -9.29
N ALA A 21 -0.38 9.29 -10.07
CA ALA A 21 -0.94 10.59 -9.68
C ALA A 21 -2.47 10.58 -9.46
N TRP A 22 -3.22 9.69 -10.10
CA TRP A 22 -4.68 9.71 -10.02
C TRP A 22 -5.22 9.18 -8.69
N LEU A 23 -4.48 8.32 -7.98
CA LEU A 23 -4.98 7.70 -6.75
C LEU A 23 -5.09 8.72 -5.59
N PRO A 24 -4.09 9.59 -5.32
CA PRO A 24 -4.25 10.67 -4.34
C PRO A 24 -5.35 11.66 -4.73
N ALA A 25 -5.51 11.95 -6.03
CA ALA A 25 -6.55 12.84 -6.53
C ALA A 25 -7.98 12.28 -6.31
N ALA A 26 -8.14 10.95 -6.34
CA ALA A 26 -9.42 10.29 -6.10
C ALA A 26 -9.92 10.43 -4.64
N MET A 27 -9.10 10.93 -3.71
CA MET A 27 -9.47 11.11 -2.30
C MET A 27 -10.41 12.29 -2.03
N ALA A 28 -10.86 12.99 -3.08
CA ALA A 28 -12.01 13.89 -3.01
C ALA A 28 -13.32 13.15 -2.68
N ALA A 29 -13.40 11.85 -3.01
CA ALA A 29 -14.57 11.01 -2.75
C ALA A 29 -14.87 10.86 -1.24
N PRO A 30 -16.13 10.52 -0.89
CA PRO A 30 -16.50 10.26 0.51
C PRO A 30 -15.79 9.01 1.05
N THR A 31 -15.61 8.98 2.38
CA THR A 31 -14.76 7.99 3.06
C THR A 31 -15.18 6.53 2.86
N PRO A 32 -16.48 6.16 2.80
CA PRO A 32 -16.87 4.78 2.53
C PRO A 32 -16.58 4.36 1.08
N VAL A 33 -16.61 5.30 0.14
CA VAL A 33 -16.25 5.02 -1.26
C VAL A 33 -14.74 4.82 -1.38
N SER A 34 -13.94 5.64 -0.69
CA SER A 34 -12.49 5.45 -0.65
C SER A 34 -12.07 4.14 0.01
N SER A 35 -12.77 3.70 1.07
CA SER A 35 -12.46 2.44 1.75
C SER A 35 -12.73 1.23 0.86
N LEU A 36 -13.85 1.24 0.12
CA LEU A 36 -14.20 0.12 -0.76
C LEU A 36 -13.43 0.21 -2.08
N VAL A 37 -13.70 1.25 -2.87
CA VAL A 37 -13.30 1.33 -4.27
C VAL A 37 -11.79 1.53 -4.39
N HIS A 38 -11.24 2.51 -3.70
CA HIS A 38 -9.85 2.93 -3.90
C HIS A 38 -8.83 2.16 -3.06
N SER A 39 -9.30 1.26 -2.18
CA SER A 39 -8.40 0.46 -1.36
C SER A 39 -8.49 -1.05 -1.61
N SER A 40 -9.70 -1.58 -1.81
CA SER A 40 -9.92 -3.03 -1.77
C SER A 40 -10.29 -3.65 -3.12
N THR A 41 -10.94 -2.89 -4.03
CA THR A 41 -11.49 -3.46 -5.27
C THR A 41 -10.89 -2.90 -6.56
N LEU A 42 -10.99 -1.59 -6.82
CA LEU A 42 -10.66 -1.04 -8.13
C LEU A 42 -9.15 -1.10 -8.41
N VAL A 43 -8.35 -0.72 -7.41
CA VAL A 43 -6.90 -0.59 -7.56
C VAL A 43 -6.21 -1.97 -7.48
N THR A 44 -6.79 -2.88 -6.72
CA THR A 44 -6.33 -4.27 -6.61
C THR A 44 -6.69 -5.10 -7.84
N ALA A 45 -7.72 -4.72 -8.62
CA ALA A 45 -8.12 -5.43 -9.84
C ALA A 45 -6.98 -5.54 -10.86
N GLY A 46 -6.16 -4.49 -11.01
CA GLY A 46 -4.99 -4.52 -11.90
C GLY A 46 -3.97 -5.57 -11.47
N VAL A 47 -3.68 -5.63 -10.17
CA VAL A 47 -2.78 -6.65 -9.58
C VAL A 47 -3.38 -8.05 -9.71
N TYR A 48 -4.70 -8.18 -9.48
CA TYR A 48 -5.39 -9.47 -9.56
C TYR A 48 -5.37 -10.09 -10.97
N ILE A 49 -5.51 -9.28 -12.01
CA ILE A 49 -5.35 -9.74 -13.39
C ILE A 49 -3.94 -10.32 -13.59
N LEU A 50 -2.91 -9.65 -13.07
CA LEU A 50 -1.53 -10.15 -13.14
C LEU A 50 -1.33 -11.43 -12.30
N PHE A 51 -1.99 -11.57 -11.14
CA PHE A 51 -2.01 -12.85 -10.42
C PHE A 51 -2.58 -13.96 -11.30
N ARG A 52 -3.68 -13.73 -12.02
CA ARG A 52 -4.26 -14.76 -12.90
C ARG A 52 -3.31 -15.17 -14.02
N PHE A 53 -2.62 -14.23 -14.64
CA PHE A 53 -1.66 -14.49 -15.71
C PHE A 53 -0.21 -14.71 -15.23
N SER A 54 0.00 -15.01 -13.95
CA SER A 54 1.33 -15.16 -13.36
C SER A 54 2.29 -16.12 -14.10
N PRO A 55 1.86 -17.27 -14.63
CA PRO A 55 2.79 -18.18 -15.33
C PRO A 55 3.39 -17.54 -16.59
N LEU A 56 2.67 -16.62 -17.23
CA LEU A 56 3.12 -15.92 -18.43
C LEU A 56 4.10 -14.78 -18.13
N LEU A 57 4.05 -14.22 -16.91
CA LEU A 57 4.87 -13.08 -16.48
C LEU A 57 6.33 -13.48 -16.15
N MET A 58 6.56 -14.74 -15.81
CA MET A 58 7.88 -15.27 -15.43
C MET A 58 8.85 -15.40 -16.63
N GLY A 59 8.39 -15.13 -17.86
CA GLY A 59 9.21 -15.16 -19.07
C GLY A 59 9.58 -13.78 -19.63
N LYS A 60 10.63 -13.75 -20.47
CA LYS A 60 10.97 -12.62 -21.37
C LYS A 60 11.31 -11.27 -20.70
N GLY A 61 11.82 -11.28 -19.47
CA GLY A 61 12.28 -10.05 -18.80
C GLY A 61 11.16 -9.12 -18.32
N VAL A 62 9.90 -9.56 -18.34
CA VAL A 62 8.78 -8.77 -17.82
C VAL A 62 8.83 -8.67 -16.29
N GLY A 63 9.27 -9.74 -15.62
CA GLY A 63 9.50 -9.75 -14.18
C GLY A 63 10.46 -8.65 -13.72
N SER A 64 11.61 -8.48 -14.38
CA SER A 64 12.59 -7.44 -14.00
C SER A 64 12.06 -6.02 -14.22
N PHE A 65 11.31 -5.78 -15.29
CA PHE A 65 10.62 -4.51 -15.51
C PHE A 65 9.59 -4.21 -14.41
N LEU A 66 8.75 -5.19 -14.07
CA LEU A 66 7.78 -5.07 -12.98
C LEU A 66 8.46 -4.83 -11.64
N LEU A 67 9.57 -5.52 -11.38
CA LEU A 67 10.34 -5.39 -10.15
C LEU A 67 10.85 -3.95 -9.98
N PHE A 68 11.45 -3.39 -11.03
CA PHE A 68 11.91 -2.00 -11.02
C PHE A 68 10.77 -1.00 -10.79
N CYS A 69 9.67 -1.13 -11.54
CA CYS A 69 8.50 -0.27 -11.39
C CYS A 69 7.91 -0.37 -9.97
N SER A 70 7.84 -1.56 -9.40
CA SER A 70 7.28 -1.80 -8.06
C SER A 70 8.12 -1.19 -6.94
N ILE A 71 9.44 -1.24 -7.03
CA ILE A 71 10.33 -0.62 -6.03
C ILE A 71 10.24 0.90 -6.10
N LEU A 72 10.19 1.47 -7.31
CA LEU A 72 10.00 2.90 -7.48
C LEU A 72 8.64 3.38 -6.95
N THR A 73 7.57 2.62 -7.14
CA THR A 73 6.25 2.99 -6.60
C THR A 73 6.23 2.96 -5.09
N MET A 74 6.79 1.92 -4.48
CA MET A 74 6.94 1.84 -3.03
C MET A 74 7.69 3.05 -2.48
N PHE A 75 8.82 3.39 -3.10
CA PHE A 75 9.66 4.51 -2.67
C PHE A 75 8.96 5.87 -2.82
N LEU A 76 8.46 6.19 -4.02
CA LEU A 76 7.81 7.49 -4.27
C LEU A 76 6.56 7.66 -3.41
N ALA A 77 5.73 6.62 -3.29
CA ALA A 77 4.55 6.67 -2.45
C ALA A 77 4.90 6.87 -0.97
N GLY A 78 5.96 6.22 -0.49
CA GLY A 78 6.45 6.38 0.89
C GLY A 78 6.94 7.79 1.18
N VAL A 79 7.72 8.40 0.27
CA VAL A 79 8.20 9.79 0.40
C VAL A 79 7.02 10.77 0.38
N CYS A 80 6.09 10.64 -0.56
CA CYS A 80 4.91 11.49 -0.61
C CYS A 80 4.05 11.36 0.66
N ALA A 81 3.83 10.13 1.15
CA ALA A 81 3.04 9.90 2.37
C ALA A 81 3.66 10.54 3.61
N PHE A 82 4.99 10.62 3.66
CA PHE A 82 5.69 11.23 4.78
C PHE A 82 5.46 12.74 4.86
N PHE A 83 5.34 13.44 3.74
CA PHE A 83 5.15 14.90 3.71
C PHE A 83 3.68 15.35 3.67
N GLU A 84 2.75 14.47 3.28
CA GLU A 84 1.34 14.85 3.16
C GLU A 84 0.70 15.09 4.54
N ASN A 85 -0.26 16.02 4.62
CA ASN A 85 -0.98 16.36 5.86
C ASN A 85 -2.44 15.90 5.88
N ASP A 86 -3.02 15.60 4.71
CA ASP A 86 -4.40 15.12 4.62
C ASP A 86 -4.47 13.63 4.98
N LEU A 87 -5.25 13.29 6.00
CA LEU A 87 -5.38 11.93 6.52
C LEU A 87 -5.76 10.91 5.43
N LYS A 88 -6.75 11.24 4.58
CA LYS A 88 -7.15 10.36 3.47
C LYS A 88 -6.02 10.13 2.46
N LYS A 89 -5.25 11.17 2.14
CA LYS A 89 -4.15 11.05 1.18
C LYS A 89 -2.99 10.26 1.76
N ILE A 90 -2.67 10.37 3.05
CA ILE A 90 -1.68 9.49 3.69
C ILE A 90 -2.14 8.03 3.60
N ILE A 91 -3.41 7.74 3.88
CA ILE A 91 -3.94 6.37 3.79
C ILE A 91 -3.88 5.86 2.33
N ALA A 92 -4.19 6.71 1.35
CA ALA A 92 -4.11 6.38 -0.08
C ALA A 92 -2.68 6.19 -0.60
N LEU A 93 -1.74 7.04 -0.20
CA LEU A 93 -0.33 6.88 -0.57
C LEU A 93 0.24 5.60 0.07
N SER A 94 -0.24 5.25 1.26
CA SER A 94 0.13 3.96 1.84
C SER A 94 -0.57 2.77 1.18
N THR A 95 -1.77 2.88 0.58
CA THR A 95 -2.30 1.80 -0.29
C THR A 95 -1.44 1.65 -1.54
N LEU A 96 -1.02 2.75 -2.15
CA LEU A 96 -0.11 2.74 -3.30
C LEU A 96 1.21 2.03 -2.98
N SER A 97 1.80 2.30 -1.82
CA SER A 97 3.02 1.61 -1.39
C SER A 97 2.82 0.09 -1.23
N GLN A 98 1.69 -0.36 -0.66
CA GLN A 98 1.42 -1.79 -0.48
C GLN A 98 1.04 -2.48 -1.79
N LEU A 99 0.40 -1.78 -2.73
CA LEU A 99 0.21 -2.29 -4.09
C LEU A 99 1.56 -2.48 -4.80
N GLY A 100 2.52 -1.59 -4.55
CA GLY A 100 3.93 -1.79 -4.92
C GLY A 100 4.48 -3.10 -4.35
N VAL A 101 4.26 -3.40 -3.06
CA VAL A 101 4.66 -4.69 -2.44
C VAL A 101 3.99 -5.89 -3.14
N MET A 102 2.71 -5.80 -3.50
CA MET A 102 2.03 -6.89 -4.21
C MET A 102 2.60 -7.12 -5.61
N MET A 103 2.85 -6.05 -6.36
CA MET A 103 3.50 -6.10 -7.69
C MET A 103 4.93 -6.61 -7.60
N PHE A 104 5.63 -6.25 -6.53
CA PHE A 104 6.96 -6.74 -6.20
C PHE A 104 6.94 -8.26 -5.96
N SER A 105 6.02 -8.78 -5.14
CA SER A 105 5.89 -10.23 -4.92
C SER A 105 5.64 -11.02 -6.21
N LEU A 106 4.85 -10.45 -7.12
CA LEU A 106 4.59 -11.02 -8.45
C LEU A 106 5.86 -11.13 -9.28
N SER A 107 6.71 -10.10 -9.22
CA SER A 107 7.98 -10.08 -9.96
C SER A 107 9.01 -11.10 -9.46
N LEU A 108 8.92 -11.48 -8.18
CA LEU A 108 9.72 -12.57 -7.59
C LEU A 108 9.13 -13.96 -7.86
N GLY A 109 7.97 -14.05 -8.51
CA GLY A 109 7.25 -15.31 -8.70
C GLY A 109 6.48 -15.80 -7.48
N LEU A 110 6.45 -15.04 -6.39
CA LEU A 110 5.79 -15.37 -5.12
C LEU A 110 4.28 -15.05 -5.16
N LYS A 111 3.58 -15.60 -6.15
CA LYS A 111 2.16 -15.33 -6.42
C LYS A 111 1.26 -15.57 -5.21
N LEU A 112 1.42 -16.70 -4.51
CA LEU A 112 0.57 -17.07 -3.38
C LEU A 112 0.72 -16.09 -2.20
N LEU A 113 1.96 -15.68 -1.89
CA LEU A 113 2.24 -14.68 -0.86
C LEU A 113 1.67 -13.32 -1.25
N GLY A 114 1.80 -12.91 -2.51
CA GLY A 114 1.20 -11.68 -3.01
C GLY A 114 -0.32 -11.66 -2.90
N PHE A 115 -0.98 -12.76 -3.23
CA PHE A 115 -2.43 -12.88 -3.12
C PHE A 115 -2.89 -12.89 -1.66
N PHE A 116 -2.18 -13.60 -0.78
CA PHE A 116 -2.43 -13.55 0.66
C PHE A 116 -2.27 -12.13 1.21
N HIS A 117 -1.22 -11.41 0.80
CA HIS A 117 -1.02 -10.01 1.17
C HIS A 117 -2.19 -9.12 0.71
N LEU A 118 -2.69 -9.31 -0.52
CA LEU A 118 -3.82 -8.55 -1.06
C LEU A 118 -5.07 -8.69 -0.17
N ILE A 119 -5.38 -9.91 0.29
CA ILE A 119 -6.54 -10.16 1.17
C ILE A 119 -6.34 -9.45 2.50
N VAL A 120 -5.19 -9.64 3.14
CA VAL A 120 -4.88 -9.01 4.44
C VAL A 120 -4.91 -7.48 4.32
N HIS A 121 -4.37 -6.93 3.23
CA HIS A 121 -4.41 -5.51 2.89
C HIS A 121 -5.83 -4.96 2.79
N ALA A 122 -6.74 -5.67 2.15
CA ALA A 122 -8.13 -5.22 2.04
C ALA A 122 -8.76 -5.00 3.42
N PHE A 123 -8.53 -5.92 4.37
CA PHE A 123 -9.07 -5.80 5.74
C PHE A 123 -8.47 -4.63 6.52
N PHE A 124 -7.14 -4.55 6.66
CA PHE A 124 -6.55 -3.51 7.50
C PHE A 124 -6.71 -2.10 6.91
N LYS A 125 -6.79 -1.97 5.58
CA LYS A 125 -7.04 -0.67 4.96
C LYS A 125 -8.48 -0.22 5.05
N ALA A 126 -9.44 -1.14 4.90
CA ALA A 126 -10.83 -0.81 5.17
C ALA A 126 -10.98 -0.29 6.60
N LEU A 127 -10.32 -0.92 7.57
CA LEU A 127 -10.28 -0.48 8.97
C LEU A 127 -9.69 0.94 9.10
N MET A 128 -8.54 1.24 8.49
CA MET A 128 -7.94 2.59 8.51
C MET A 128 -8.85 3.67 7.93
N PHE A 129 -9.46 3.42 6.76
CA PHE A 129 -10.32 4.41 6.11
C PHE A 129 -11.60 4.65 6.91
N LEU A 130 -12.17 3.61 7.53
CA LEU A 130 -13.34 3.75 8.39
C LEU A 130 -13.02 4.49 9.69
N SER A 131 -11.91 4.17 10.37
CA SER A 131 -11.49 4.88 11.58
C SER A 131 -11.13 6.34 11.29
N GLY A 132 -10.42 6.59 10.18
CA GLY A 132 -10.18 7.94 9.67
C GLY A 132 -11.46 8.68 9.32
N GLY A 133 -12.43 7.97 8.73
CA GLY A 133 -13.79 8.43 8.44
C GLY A 133 -14.51 8.98 9.66
N SER A 134 -14.51 8.22 10.76
CA SER A 134 -15.10 8.66 12.01
C SER A 134 -14.38 9.86 12.64
N PHE A 135 -13.05 9.95 12.51
CA PHE A 135 -12.32 11.13 12.98
C PHE A 135 -12.69 12.37 12.15
N MET A 136 -12.74 12.28 10.83
CA MET A 136 -13.17 13.40 9.98
C MET A 136 -14.59 13.84 10.34
N HIS A 137 -15.51 12.90 10.59
CA HIS A 137 -16.88 13.24 10.99
C HIS A 137 -16.91 13.95 12.36
N GLY A 138 -16.13 13.49 13.33
CA GLY A 138 -16.04 14.12 14.65
C GLY A 138 -15.46 15.54 14.64
N PHE A 139 -14.60 15.86 13.65
CA PHE A 139 -14.01 17.19 13.48
C PHE A 139 -14.67 18.00 12.36
N SER A 140 -15.98 17.86 12.18
CA SER A 140 -16.77 18.66 11.21
C SER A 140 -16.28 18.59 9.75
N GLY A 141 -15.64 17.49 9.37
CA GLY A 141 -15.12 17.24 8.03
C GLY A 141 -13.68 17.70 7.80
N SER A 142 -12.96 18.17 8.83
CA SER A 142 -11.53 18.50 8.69
C SER A 142 -10.72 17.24 8.40
N GLN A 143 -9.81 17.31 7.42
CA GLN A 143 -8.98 16.18 6.97
C GLN A 143 -7.51 16.34 7.34
N ASP A 144 -7.11 17.56 7.69
CA ASP A 144 -5.74 17.92 7.98
C ASP A 144 -5.39 17.50 9.40
N ILE A 145 -4.39 16.62 9.48
CA ILE A 145 -3.98 15.98 10.73
C ILE A 145 -3.41 16.99 11.73
N ARG A 146 -2.98 18.18 11.28
CA ARG A 146 -2.47 19.24 12.18
C ARG A 146 -3.55 19.79 13.11
N PHE A 147 -4.82 19.67 12.73
CA PHE A 147 -5.97 20.06 13.56
C PHE A 147 -6.59 18.89 14.31
N MET A 148 -6.06 17.68 14.12
CA MET A 148 -6.49 16.46 14.78
C MET A 148 -5.52 16.14 15.91
N GLY A 149 -5.98 16.18 17.15
CA GLY A 149 -5.16 15.82 18.30
C GLY A 149 -5.98 15.22 19.43
N SER A 150 -5.31 14.52 20.34
CA SER A 150 -5.93 13.87 21.50
C SER A 150 -7.02 12.84 21.13
N MET A 151 -6.85 12.15 20.00
CA MET A 151 -7.82 11.17 19.51
C MET A 151 -7.97 9.97 20.45
N SER A 152 -6.88 9.57 21.09
CA SER A 152 -6.86 8.48 22.08
C SER A 152 -7.74 8.74 23.29
N PHE A 153 -7.88 10.01 23.69
CA PHE A 153 -8.70 10.40 24.84
C PHE A 153 -10.17 10.60 24.47
N THR A 154 -10.44 11.14 23.28
CA THR A 154 -11.81 11.44 22.84
C THR A 154 -12.59 10.20 22.41
N ASN A 155 -11.96 9.31 21.63
CA ASN A 155 -12.57 8.09 21.12
C ASN A 155 -11.60 6.89 21.20
N PRO A 156 -11.39 6.32 22.40
CA PRO A 156 -10.36 5.29 22.64
C PRO A 156 -10.56 4.03 21.81
N TYR A 157 -11.81 3.66 21.52
CA TYR A 157 -12.11 2.50 20.67
C TYR A 157 -11.61 2.73 19.23
N ILE A 158 -11.96 3.86 18.63
CA ILE A 158 -11.60 4.19 17.24
C ILE A 158 -10.09 4.38 17.10
N SER A 159 -9.45 5.03 18.07
CA SER A 159 -7.99 5.14 18.11
C SER A 159 -7.31 3.78 18.24
N SER A 160 -7.86 2.85 19.03
CA SER A 160 -7.31 1.48 19.12
C SER A 160 -7.39 0.75 17.79
N CYS A 161 -8.48 0.90 17.03
CA CYS A 161 -8.60 0.34 15.67
C CYS A 161 -7.59 0.96 14.71
N LEU A 162 -7.38 2.28 14.75
CA LEU A 162 -6.37 2.96 13.93
C LEU A 162 -4.97 2.43 14.27
N ILE A 163 -4.63 2.35 15.56
CA ILE A 163 -3.33 1.83 16.03
C ILE A 163 -3.14 0.38 15.55
N PHE A 164 -4.12 -0.50 15.78
CA PHE A 164 -4.05 -1.89 15.34
C PHE A 164 -3.82 -2.01 13.82
N SER A 165 -4.56 -1.22 13.03
CA SER A 165 -4.41 -1.20 11.58
C SER A 165 -3.04 -0.67 11.12
N SER A 166 -2.50 0.34 11.81
CA SER A 166 -1.18 0.91 11.52
C SER A 166 -0.04 -0.06 11.86
N LEU A 167 -0.17 -0.84 12.94
CA LEU A 167 0.77 -1.90 13.29
C LEU A 167 0.73 -3.04 12.27
N CYS A 168 -0.46 -3.38 11.76
CA CYS A 168 -0.59 -4.32 10.65
C CYS A 168 0.14 -3.79 9.40
N LEU A 169 -0.01 -2.50 9.05
CA LEU A 169 0.69 -1.91 7.89
C LEU A 169 2.23 -1.98 8.02
N GLY A 170 2.73 -1.76 9.22
CA GLY A 170 4.14 -1.86 9.58
C GLY A 170 4.66 -3.30 9.67
N ALA A 171 3.80 -4.32 9.51
CA ALA A 171 4.13 -5.74 9.66
C ALA A 171 4.76 -6.07 11.03
N PHE A 172 4.16 -5.57 12.11
CA PHE A 172 4.58 -5.95 13.48
C PHE A 172 4.46 -7.47 13.69
N PRO A 173 5.38 -8.11 14.46
CA PRO A 173 5.37 -9.55 14.68
C PRO A 173 4.00 -10.08 15.14
N PHE A 174 3.64 -11.27 14.66
CA PHE A 174 2.36 -11.97 14.94
C PHE A 174 1.08 -11.33 14.38
N LEU A 175 1.17 -10.20 13.66
CA LEU A 175 0.02 -9.66 12.91
C LEU A 175 -0.05 -10.27 11.50
N ALA A 176 -1.24 -10.27 10.90
CA ALA A 176 -1.49 -10.92 9.61
C ALA A 176 -0.55 -10.44 8.47
N SER A 177 -0.16 -9.17 8.48
CA SER A 177 0.74 -8.59 7.48
C SER A 177 2.19 -9.07 7.64
N PHE A 178 2.62 -9.44 8.85
CA PHE A 178 3.95 -10.02 9.09
C PHE A 178 4.14 -11.31 8.28
N TYR A 179 3.15 -12.21 8.33
CA TYR A 179 3.17 -13.47 7.59
C TYR A 179 3.20 -13.32 6.06
N SER A 180 2.90 -12.14 5.52
CA SER A 180 3.00 -11.89 4.07
C SER A 180 4.20 -11.02 3.74
N LYS A 181 4.22 -9.78 4.25
CA LYS A 181 5.21 -8.76 3.91
C LYS A 181 6.62 -9.19 4.30
N HIS A 182 6.81 -9.82 5.47
CA HIS A 182 8.12 -10.30 5.89
C HIS A 182 8.66 -11.38 4.95
N LEU A 183 7.85 -12.39 4.63
CA LEU A 183 8.24 -13.48 3.73
C LEU A 183 8.51 -12.99 2.30
N ILE A 184 7.77 -11.99 1.81
CA ILE A 184 8.02 -11.37 0.50
C ILE A 184 9.38 -10.69 0.48
N LEU A 185 9.73 -9.95 1.53
CA LEU A 185 11.02 -9.27 1.65
C LEU A 185 12.17 -10.29 1.79
N GLU A 186 11.99 -11.32 2.59
CA GLU A 186 12.96 -12.41 2.74
C GLU A 186 13.24 -13.11 1.41
N GLY A 187 12.20 -13.38 0.61
CA GLY A 187 12.35 -13.97 -0.72
C GLY A 187 13.20 -13.12 -1.68
N PHE A 188 13.22 -11.79 -1.51
CA PHE A 188 14.13 -10.92 -2.27
C PHE A 188 15.57 -11.01 -1.77
N LEU A 189 15.77 -11.07 -0.45
CA LEU A 189 17.11 -11.14 0.15
C LEU A 189 17.86 -12.42 -0.20
N LEU A 190 17.13 -13.51 -0.45
CA LEU A 190 17.70 -14.78 -0.91
C LEU A 190 18.14 -14.75 -2.38
N GLY A 191 17.73 -13.75 -3.15
CA GLY A 191 18.06 -13.63 -4.57
C GLY A 191 19.26 -12.72 -4.84
N ASP A 192 19.94 -12.97 -5.96
CA ASP A 192 21.08 -12.17 -6.43
C ASP A 192 20.62 -10.89 -7.14
N TYR A 193 20.17 -9.90 -6.36
CA TYR A 193 19.74 -8.59 -6.88
C TYR A 193 20.77 -7.49 -6.64
N ASN A 194 20.68 -6.43 -7.45
CA ASN A 194 21.58 -5.29 -7.36
C ASN A 194 21.49 -4.58 -5.99
N PHE A 195 22.63 -4.23 -5.41
CA PHE A 195 22.75 -3.51 -4.14
C PHE A 195 21.92 -2.21 -4.10
N LEU A 196 21.85 -1.48 -5.22
CA LEU A 196 21.04 -0.26 -5.30
C LEU A 196 19.54 -0.55 -5.06
N LEU A 197 19.02 -1.62 -5.67
CA LEU A 197 17.61 -2.00 -5.51
C LEU A 197 17.31 -2.40 -4.06
N LEU A 198 18.23 -3.12 -3.44
CA LEU A 198 18.15 -3.51 -2.04
C LEU A 198 18.07 -2.29 -1.13
N LEU A 199 18.94 -1.30 -1.35
CA LEU A 199 18.96 -0.06 -0.57
C LEU A 199 17.64 0.72 -0.70
N VAL A 200 17.13 0.89 -1.93
CA VAL A 200 15.85 1.58 -2.16
C VAL A 200 14.68 0.82 -1.52
N LEU A 201 14.69 -0.50 -1.59
CA LEU A 201 13.67 -1.35 -0.95
C LEU A 201 13.67 -1.19 0.57
N TYR A 202 14.84 -1.19 1.24
CA TYR A 202 14.91 -0.95 2.68
C TYR A 202 14.43 0.46 3.06
N ILE A 203 14.82 1.49 2.32
CA ILE A 203 14.35 2.86 2.57
C ILE A 203 12.83 2.95 2.37
N SER A 204 12.28 2.33 1.32
CA SER A 204 10.83 2.36 1.10
C SER A 204 10.06 1.68 2.24
N ASN A 205 10.57 0.56 2.76
CA ASN A 205 9.95 -0.12 3.91
C ASN A 205 10.08 0.69 5.21
N SER A 206 11.21 1.36 5.46
CA SER A 206 11.36 2.22 6.63
C SER A 206 10.41 3.43 6.56
N MET A 207 10.20 4.01 5.37
CA MET A 207 9.18 5.06 5.16
C MET A 207 7.79 4.58 5.56
N THR A 208 7.45 3.31 5.31
CA THR A 208 6.16 2.74 5.77
C THR A 208 5.98 2.77 7.28
N LEU A 209 7.06 2.52 8.02
CA LEU A 209 7.05 2.63 9.47
C LEU A 209 6.93 4.10 9.89
N PHE A 210 7.70 5.01 9.30
CA PHE A 210 7.70 6.42 9.69
C PHE A 210 6.34 7.09 9.52
N TYR A 211 5.68 6.95 8.36
CA TYR A 211 4.35 7.57 8.19
C TYR A 211 3.26 6.84 9.01
N SER A 212 3.43 5.54 9.31
CA SER A 212 2.49 4.82 10.18
C SER A 212 2.58 5.29 11.64
N LEU A 213 3.79 5.49 12.15
CA LEU A 213 4.03 6.08 13.48
C LEU A 213 3.54 7.52 13.54
N ARG A 214 3.71 8.27 12.44
CA ARG A 214 3.15 9.61 12.31
C ARG A 214 1.63 9.57 12.50
N LEU A 215 0.90 8.70 11.80
CA LEU A 215 -0.56 8.58 11.96
C LEU A 215 -1.01 8.23 13.39
N VAL A 216 -0.21 7.45 14.14
CA VAL A 216 -0.53 7.05 15.53
C VAL A 216 -0.30 8.17 16.55
N LYS A 217 0.56 9.15 16.25
CA LYS A 217 0.95 10.20 17.21
C LYS A 217 -0.20 11.14 17.62
N PHE A 218 -1.27 11.20 16.83
CA PHE A 218 -2.35 12.20 16.95
C PHE A 218 -3.54 11.71 17.78
#